data_AF-A0A512LAG6-F1
#
_entry.id   AF-A0A512LAG6-F1
#
_cell.length_a   1.000
_cell.length_b   1.000
_cell.length_c   1.000
_cell.angle_alpha   90.00
_cell.angle_beta   90.00
_cell.angle_gamma   90.00
#
_symmetry.space_group_name_H-M   'P 1'
#
loop_
_entity.id
_entity.type
_entity.pdbx_description
1 polymer ?
#
loop_
_entity_poly.entity_id
_entity_poly.type
_entity_poly.pdbx_seq_one_letter_code
_entity_poly.pdbx_strand_id
1 'polypeptide(L)'
;MTQNEKKLLQQFRGLTENQRETLLDFAAFLAARGEVAAATEPVQPLPIERPAQESVVKAIKRLMATYPMLERNRLLHETSNQMTRHVIHGVPAVAVIDDLEALFRRHYEAHIAPPEER
;
A
#
# COMPACT_ATOMS: atom_id res chain seq x y z
N MET A 1 3.90 23.01 5.90
CA MET A 1 3.67 22.66 7.32
C MET A 1 2.24 22.23 7.57
N THR A 2 2.04 20.93 7.52
CA THR A 2 0.87 20.21 8.01
C THR A 2 0.66 20.45 9.51
N GLN A 3 -0.54 20.14 10.01
CA GLN A 3 -0.88 20.24 11.43
C GLN A 3 0.04 19.38 12.32
N ASN A 4 0.48 18.23 11.79
CA ASN A 4 1.35 17.29 12.48
C ASN A 4 2.78 17.84 12.62
N GLU A 5 3.33 18.48 11.58
CA GLU A 5 4.65 19.12 11.64
C GLU A 5 4.70 20.24 12.70
N LYS A 6 3.63 21.04 12.79
CA LYS A 6 3.53 22.12 13.79
C LYS A 6 3.49 21.56 15.22
N LYS A 7 2.75 20.47 15.44
CA LYS A 7 2.64 19.80 16.74
C LYS A 7 3.99 19.20 17.16
N LEU A 8 4.70 18.56 16.23
CA LEU A 8 6.02 17.99 16.48
C LEU A 8 7.03 19.07 16.92
N LEU A 9 7.08 20.20 16.20
CA LEU A 9 7.98 21.30 16.55
C LEU A 9 7.64 21.94 17.90
N GLN A 10 6.36 22.06 18.24
CA GLN A 10 5.95 22.57 19.54
C GLN A 10 6.43 21.65 20.67
N GLN A 11 6.27 20.33 20.50
CA GLN A 11 6.76 19.36 21.48
C GLN A 11 8.28 19.36 21.57
N PHE A 12 8.99 19.36 20.43
CA PHE A 12 10.45 19.38 20.36
C PHE A 12 11.09 20.56 21.09
N ARG A 13 10.48 21.76 20.98
CA ARG A 13 10.96 22.95 21.70
C ARG A 13 10.83 22.81 23.21
N GLY A 14 9.85 22.06 23.70
CA GLY A 14 9.64 21.78 25.13
C GLY A 14 10.55 20.67 25.71
N LEU A 15 11.26 19.93 24.85
CA LEU A 15 12.16 18.86 25.28
C LEU A 15 13.52 19.41 25.74
N THR A 16 14.16 18.68 26.66
CA THR A 16 15.57 18.90 27.03
C THR A 16 16.50 18.47 25.90
N GLU A 17 17.75 18.90 25.94
CA GLU A 17 18.75 18.62 24.90
C GLU A 17 18.94 17.11 24.65
N ASN A 18 19.06 16.32 25.72
CA ASN A 18 19.18 14.86 25.66
C ASN A 18 17.92 14.19 25.07
N GLN A 19 16.73 14.71 25.40
CA GLN A 19 15.47 14.21 24.83
C GLN A 19 15.34 14.55 23.34
N ARG A 20 15.88 15.69 22.89
CA ARG A 20 15.92 16.06 21.47
C ARG A 20 16.85 15.16 20.69
N GLU A 21 18.03 14.85 21.22
CA GLU A 21 18.95 13.88 20.61
C GLU A 21 18.29 12.51 20.49
N THR A 22 17.63 12.03 21.55
CA THR A 22 16.89 10.75 21.52
C THR A 22 15.79 10.75 20.46
N LEU A 23 15.05 11.87 20.30
CA LEU A 23 14.02 11.98 19.28
C LEU A 23 14.59 11.97 17.86
N LEU A 24 15.73 12.61 17.64
CA LEU A 24 16.43 12.60 16.35
C LEU A 24 16.97 11.21 16.01
N ASP A 25 17.56 10.50 16.97
CA ASP A 25 18.02 9.12 16.79
C ASP A 25 16.86 8.19 16.42
N PHE A 26 15.73 8.32 17.12
CA PHE A 26 14.53 7.54 16.81
C PHE A 26 13.94 7.89 15.44
N ALA A 27 13.94 9.17 15.05
CA ALA A 27 13.51 9.58 13.72
C ALA A 27 14.43 9.02 12.62
N ALA A 28 15.74 9.02 12.84
CA ALA A 28 16.72 8.41 11.93
C ALA A 28 16.53 6.89 11.83
N PHE A 29 16.28 6.21 12.95
CA PHE A 29 15.95 4.79 12.97
C PHE A 29 14.67 4.48 12.18
N LEU A 30 13.62 5.28 12.34
CA LEU A 30 12.37 5.12 11.59
C LEU A 30 12.56 5.37 10.09
N ALA A 31 13.36 6.37 9.71
CA ALA A 31 13.70 6.66 8.32
C ALA A 31 14.48 5.49 7.70
N ALA A 32 15.54 5.02 8.37
CA ALA A 32 16.32 3.88 7.94
C ALA A 32 15.48 2.59 7.84
N ARG A 33 14.53 2.38 8.77
CA ARG A 33 13.60 1.23 8.68
C ARG A 33 12.62 1.35 7.51
N GLY A 34 12.17 2.57 7.19
CA GLY A 34 11.36 2.84 6.01
C GLY A 34 12.14 2.59 4.71
N GLU A 35 13.41 2.98 4.66
CA GLU A 35 14.31 2.72 3.52
C GLU A 35 14.65 1.24 3.37
N VAL A 36 14.91 0.52 4.47
CA VAL A 36 15.18 -0.93 4.44
C VAL A 36 13.92 -1.72 4.07
N ALA A 37 12.74 -1.28 4.52
CA ALA A 37 11.47 -1.84 4.05
C ALA A 37 11.30 -1.60 2.53
N ALA A 38 11.51 -0.37 2.06
CA ALA A 38 11.43 -0.03 0.64
C ALA A 38 12.50 -0.72 -0.23
N ALA A 39 13.67 -1.03 0.31
CA ALA A 39 14.78 -1.66 -0.41
C ALA A 39 14.67 -3.19 -0.52
N THR A 40 13.80 -3.83 0.27
CA THR A 40 13.68 -5.30 0.32
C THR A 40 12.42 -5.83 -0.38
N GLU A 41 11.51 -4.95 -0.77
CA GLU A 41 10.29 -5.36 -1.49
C GLU A 41 10.57 -5.47 -2.99
N PRO A 42 10.20 -6.59 -3.64
CA PRO A 42 10.36 -6.72 -5.08
C PRO A 42 9.55 -5.62 -5.76
N VAL A 43 10.25 -4.69 -6.40
CA VAL A 43 9.69 -3.55 -7.15
C VAL A 43 8.86 -4.02 -8.34
N GLN A 44 8.99 -5.28 -8.76
CA GLN A 44 8.32 -5.82 -9.93
C GLN A 44 7.25 -6.85 -9.54
N PRO A 45 6.07 -6.83 -10.19
CA PRO A 45 5.05 -7.83 -9.96
C PRO A 45 5.56 -9.21 -10.35
N LEU A 46 5.27 -10.21 -9.51
CA LEU A 46 5.60 -11.60 -9.80
C LEU A 46 4.71 -12.09 -10.97
N PRO A 47 5.28 -12.77 -11.99
CA PRO A 47 4.51 -13.26 -13.13
C PRO A 47 3.69 -14.50 -12.73
N ILE A 48 2.56 -14.29 -12.04
CA ILE A 48 1.63 -15.35 -11.64
C ILE A 48 0.46 -15.37 -12.63
N GLU A 49 0.44 -16.39 -13.49
CA GLU A 49 -0.59 -16.53 -14.52
C GLU A 49 -1.99 -16.79 -13.93
N ARG A 50 -3.00 -16.29 -14.66
CA ARG A 50 -4.40 -16.50 -14.32
C ARG A 50 -4.81 -17.95 -14.65
N PRO A 51 -5.37 -18.71 -13.69
CA PRO A 51 -5.87 -20.05 -13.96
C PRO A 51 -7.17 -20.03 -14.78
N ALA A 52 -7.39 -21.06 -15.60
CA ALA A 52 -8.53 -21.15 -16.54
C ALA A 52 -9.92 -21.08 -15.86
N GLN A 53 -10.04 -21.56 -14.62
CA GLN A 53 -11.22 -21.40 -13.79
C GLN A 53 -10.81 -20.77 -12.45
N GLU A 54 -11.09 -19.48 -12.30
CA GLU A 54 -10.74 -18.71 -11.13
C GLU A 54 -11.99 -18.15 -10.46
N SER A 55 -12.05 -18.23 -9.13
CA SER A 55 -13.05 -17.52 -8.34
C SER A 55 -12.49 -16.18 -7.86
N VAL A 56 -13.36 -15.21 -7.59
CA VAL A 56 -12.98 -13.86 -7.11
C VAL A 56 -12.01 -13.93 -5.92
N VAL A 57 -12.25 -14.84 -4.97
CA VAL A 57 -11.38 -15.04 -3.80
C VAL A 57 -9.99 -15.55 -4.18
N LYS A 58 -9.91 -16.46 -5.16
CA LYS A 58 -8.62 -16.97 -5.67
C LYS A 58 -7.87 -15.88 -6.45
N ALA A 59 -8.59 -15.06 -7.22
CA ALA A 59 -8.01 -13.92 -7.90
C ALA A 59 -7.44 -12.88 -6.93
N ILE A 60 -8.14 -12.54 -5.85
CA ILE A 60 -7.61 -11.64 -4.80
C ILE A 60 -6.32 -12.22 -4.21
N LYS A 61 -6.31 -13.52 -3.85
CA LYS A 61 -5.09 -14.17 -3.33
C LYS A 61 -3.93 -14.13 -4.33
N ARG A 62 -4.20 -14.43 -5.62
CA ARG A 62 -3.22 -14.36 -6.70
C ARG A 62 -2.68 -12.94 -6.87
N LEU A 63 -3.55 -11.94 -6.93
CA LEU A 63 -3.17 -10.54 -7.11
C LEU A 63 -2.37 -10.00 -5.92
N MET A 64 -2.74 -10.36 -4.69
CA MET A 64 -1.95 -10.04 -3.50
C MET A 64 -0.57 -10.71 -3.49
N ALA A 65 -0.43 -11.88 -4.12
CA ALA A 65 0.86 -12.55 -4.30
C ALA A 65 1.66 -11.98 -5.50
N THR A 66 0.96 -11.46 -6.51
CA THR A 66 1.56 -10.81 -7.68
C THR A 66 2.13 -9.46 -7.32
N TYR A 67 1.45 -8.71 -6.43
CA TYR A 67 1.85 -7.38 -5.99
C TYR A 67 2.15 -7.33 -4.48
N PRO A 68 3.19 -8.05 -3.99
CA PRO A 68 3.51 -8.08 -2.56
C PRO A 68 3.94 -6.71 -2.02
N MET A 69 4.47 -5.82 -2.87
CA MET A 69 4.87 -4.43 -2.58
C MET A 69 3.70 -3.46 -2.43
N LEU A 70 2.46 -3.87 -2.72
CA LEU A 70 1.29 -3.04 -2.49
C LEU A 70 0.73 -3.26 -1.08
N GLU A 71 0.48 -2.15 -0.37
CA GLU A 71 -0.11 -2.13 0.97
C GLU A 71 -1.45 -2.89 1.03
N ARG A 72 -1.40 -4.11 1.57
CA ARG A 72 -2.53 -5.03 1.65
C ARG A 72 -3.76 -4.41 2.33
N ASN A 73 -3.56 -3.62 3.38
CA ASN A 73 -4.66 -2.95 4.08
C ASN A 73 -5.43 -2.00 3.16
N ARG A 74 -4.73 -1.23 2.32
CA ARG A 74 -5.36 -0.28 1.39
C ARG A 74 -6.17 -1.00 0.31
N LEU A 75 -5.63 -2.10 -0.21
CA LEU A 75 -6.29 -2.94 -1.21
C LEU A 75 -7.51 -3.68 -0.65
N LEU A 76 -7.48 -4.14 0.60
CA LEU A 76 -8.59 -4.86 1.23
C LEU A 76 -9.86 -4.00 1.37
N HIS A 77 -9.71 -2.70 1.64
CA HIS A 77 -10.84 -1.78 1.68
C HIS A 77 -11.53 -1.62 0.31
N GLU A 78 -10.76 -1.48 -0.77
CA GLU A 78 -11.34 -1.31 -2.10
C GLU A 78 -11.87 -2.62 -2.70
N THR A 79 -11.19 -3.74 -2.47
CA THR A 79 -11.68 -5.08 -2.84
C THR A 79 -12.96 -5.45 -2.10
N SER A 80 -13.15 -5.00 -0.85
CA SER A 80 -14.42 -5.18 -0.12
C SER A 80 -15.58 -4.47 -0.82
N ASN A 81 -15.34 -3.28 -1.37
CA ASN A 81 -16.35 -2.53 -2.13
C ASN A 81 -16.70 -3.23 -3.46
N GLN A 82 -15.71 -3.84 -4.12
CA GLN A 82 -15.92 -4.66 -5.32
C GLN A 82 -16.65 -5.97 -5.04
N MET A 83 -16.38 -6.62 -3.90
CA MET A 83 -17.15 -7.79 -3.45
C MET A 83 -18.62 -7.45 -3.20
N THR A 84 -18.92 -6.31 -2.58
CA THR A 84 -20.29 -5.80 -2.43
C THR A 84 -20.97 -5.66 -3.79
N ARG A 85 -20.28 -5.15 -4.81
CA ARG A 85 -20.82 -5.05 -6.18
C ARG A 85 -21.08 -6.43 -6.81
N HIS A 86 -20.18 -7.39 -6.64
CA HIS A 86 -20.34 -8.76 -7.13
C HIS A 86 -21.56 -9.46 -6.50
N VAL A 87 -21.71 -9.34 -5.18
CA VAL A 87 -22.76 -10.01 -4.40
C VAL A 87 -24.12 -9.35 -4.60
N ILE A 88 -24.18 -8.01 -4.74
CA ILE A 88 -25.44 -7.27 -4.86
C ILE A 88 -25.93 -7.19 -6.31
N HIS A 89 -25.03 -7.01 -7.29
CA HIS A 89 -25.41 -6.84 -8.71
C HIS A 89 -25.29 -8.11 -9.55
N GLY A 90 -24.86 -9.25 -8.97
CA GLY A 90 -24.79 -10.54 -9.66
C GLY A 90 -23.80 -10.56 -10.83
N VAL A 91 -22.76 -9.71 -10.77
CA VAL A 91 -21.77 -9.57 -11.85
C VAL A 91 -20.99 -10.89 -12.00
N PRO A 92 -20.78 -11.41 -13.23
CA PRO A 92 -20.01 -12.64 -13.42
C PRO A 92 -18.59 -12.52 -12.84
N ALA A 93 -18.10 -13.61 -12.23
CA ALA A 93 -16.80 -13.63 -11.56
C ALA A 93 -15.66 -13.16 -12.48
N VAL A 94 -15.71 -13.50 -13.77
CA VAL A 94 -14.73 -13.07 -14.78
C VAL A 94 -14.62 -11.55 -14.85
N ALA A 95 -15.74 -10.83 -14.95
CA ALA A 95 -15.74 -9.38 -15.06
C ALA A 95 -15.23 -8.72 -13.76
N VAL A 96 -15.55 -9.29 -12.60
CA VAL A 96 -15.04 -8.81 -11.30
C VAL A 96 -13.53 -9.02 -11.19
N ILE A 97 -13.01 -10.14 -11.72
CA ILE A 97 -11.58 -10.42 -11.76
C ILE A 97 -10.87 -9.40 -12.65
N ASP A 98 -11.43 -9.10 -13.83
CA ASP A 98 -10.84 -8.11 -14.74
C ASP A 98 -10.79 -6.70 -14.10
N ASP A 99 -11.86 -6.30 -13.40
CA ASP A 99 -11.91 -5.05 -12.61
C ASP A 99 -10.83 -5.03 -11.50
N LEU A 100 -10.65 -6.16 -10.79
CA LEU A 100 -9.61 -6.31 -9.77
C LEU A 100 -8.20 -6.23 -10.37
N GLU A 101 -7.97 -6.86 -11.52
CA GLU A 101 -6.68 -6.81 -12.22
C GLU A 101 -6.33 -5.38 -12.64
N ALA A 102 -7.29 -4.62 -13.17
CA ALA A 102 -7.12 -3.21 -13.52
C ALA A 102 -6.84 -2.34 -12.28
N LEU A 103 -7.55 -2.59 -11.17
CA LEU A 103 -7.35 -1.88 -9.91
C LEU A 103 -5.93 -2.08 -9.37
N PHE A 104 -5.47 -3.34 -9.28
CA PHE A 104 -4.12 -3.64 -8.80
C PHE A 104 -3.03 -3.04 -9.69
N ARG A 105 -3.21 -3.09 -11.03
CA ARG A 105 -2.28 -2.44 -11.97
C ARG A 105 -2.20 -0.94 -11.76
N ARG A 106 -3.33 -0.26 -11.58
CA ARG A 106 -3.36 1.19 -11.32
C ARG A 106 -2.66 1.56 -10.01
N HIS A 107 -2.84 0.76 -8.95
CA HIS A 107 -2.14 0.97 -7.69
C HIS A 107 -0.64 0.77 -7.83
N TYR A 108 -0.22 -0.23 -8.61
CA TYR A 108 1.17 -0.45 -8.93
C TYR A 108 1.77 0.71 -9.72
N GLU A 109 1.09 1.18 -10.77
CA GLU A 109 1.51 2.35 -11.56
C GLU A 109 1.65 3.60 -10.68
N ALA A 110 0.71 3.83 -9.76
CA ALA A 110 0.79 4.93 -8.80
C ALA A 110 1.90 4.75 -7.75
N HIS A 111 2.32 3.52 -7.47
CA HIS A 111 3.40 3.19 -6.53
C HIS A 111 4.79 3.36 -7.17
N ILE A 112 4.94 3.03 -8.46
CA ILE A 112 6.19 3.23 -9.21
C ILE A 112 6.34 4.66 -9.77
N ALA A 113 5.23 5.42 -9.86
CA ALA A 113 5.30 6.81 -10.25
C ALA A 113 6.11 7.59 -9.22
N PRO A 114 7.15 8.35 -9.64
CA PRO A 114 7.89 9.18 -8.71
C PRO A 114 6.93 10.18 -8.04
N PRO A 115 7.12 10.49 -6.75
CA PRO A 115 6.36 11.54 -6.11
C PRO A 115 6.68 12.85 -6.84
N GLU A 116 5.79 13.32 -7.71
CA GLU A 116 5.86 14.70 -8.19
C GLU A 116 5.76 15.60 -6.96
N GLU A 117 6.89 16.22 -6.63
CA GLU A 117 7.00 17.28 -5.64
C GLU A 117 5.87 18.31 -5.87
N ARG A 118 4.93 18.36 -4.94
CA ARG A 118 3.89 19.40 -4.85
C ARG A 118 4.17 20.31 -3.67
#